data_AF-A0A672IEU6-F1
#
_entry.id   AF-A0A672IEU6-F1
#
_cell.length_a   1.000
_cell.length_b   1.000
_cell.length_c   1.000
_cell.angle_alpha   90.00
_cell.angle_beta   90.00
_cell.angle_gamma   90.00
#
_symmetry.space_group_name_H-M   'P 1'
#
loop_
_entity.id
_entity.type
_entity.pdbx_description
1 polymer ?
#
loop_
_entity_poly.entity_id
_entity_poly.type
_entity_poly.pdbx_seq_one_letter_code
_entity_poly.pdbx_strand_id
1 'polypeptide(L)'
;MLLSCSLCLLLLLGCLSEPAHSRTLQLDSCSVTVHLYELRRYHSDIRSALSEDSNIGVKILDKALITDVQEGQMCCFMQLLMRFYVERVFGSFGSSWPQYQRFSSALANAFVTIRKDIRSCHCLCEEDTQKKIDSVNAEFIKLEVSQAALKAMGELDTVLDWLDALKDKN
;
A
#
# COMPACT_ATOMS: atom_id res chain seq x y z
N MET A 1 -14.05 43.44 15.84
CA MET A 1 -12.81 42.74 16.26
C MET A 1 -12.99 41.21 16.35
N LEU A 2 -14.13 40.69 16.83
CA LEU A 2 -14.37 39.24 16.88
C LEU A 2 -14.54 38.60 15.49
N LEU A 3 -15.23 39.26 14.55
CA LEU A 3 -15.41 38.75 13.18
C LEU A 3 -14.11 38.60 12.39
N SER A 4 -13.14 39.52 12.58
CA SER A 4 -11.85 39.44 11.88
C SER A 4 -10.97 38.31 12.40
N CYS A 5 -11.09 37.98 13.69
CA CYS A 5 -10.36 36.86 14.30
C CYS A 5 -10.89 35.51 13.81
N SER A 6 -12.22 35.35 13.70
CA SER A 6 -12.83 34.15 13.14
C SER A 6 -12.51 33.94 11.66
N LEU A 7 -12.45 35.02 10.86
CA LEU A 7 -12.03 34.92 9.45
C LEU A 7 -10.56 34.49 9.32
N CYS A 8 -9.66 35.02 10.15
CA CYS A 8 -8.26 34.60 10.14
C CYS A 8 -8.09 33.13 10.54
N LEU A 9 -8.83 32.64 11.54
CA LEU A 9 -8.80 31.22 11.93
C LEU A 9 -9.30 30.29 10.82
N LEU A 10 -10.37 30.67 10.11
CA LEU A 10 -10.89 29.91 8.97
C LEU A 10 -9.92 29.89 7.78
N LEU A 11 -9.25 31.02 7.50
CA LEU A 11 -8.22 31.11 6.47
C LEU A 11 -6.99 30.26 6.82
N LEU A 12 -6.55 30.26 8.10
CA LEU A 12 -5.46 29.41 8.58
C LEU A 12 -5.82 27.92 8.53
N LEU A 13 -7.05 27.55 8.86
CA LEU A 13 -7.55 26.17 8.75
C LEU A 13 -7.61 25.71 7.27
N GLY A 14 -8.03 26.58 6.35
CA GLY A 14 -8.04 26.28 4.92
C GLY A 14 -6.65 26.10 4.30
N CYS A 15 -5.62 26.74 4.86
CA CYS A 15 -4.23 26.59 4.42
C CYS A 15 -3.53 25.33 4.97
N LEU A 16 -4.09 24.67 5.99
CA LEU A 16 -3.51 23.45 6.60
C LEU A 16 -4.00 22.16 5.93
N SER A 17 -5.11 22.23 5.21
CA SER A 17 -5.60 21.14 4.38
C SER A 17 -4.93 21.18 3.01
N GLU A 18 -3.81 20.46 2.85
CA GLU A 18 -3.48 19.97 1.50
C GLU A 18 -4.67 19.12 1.03
N PRO A 19 -5.13 19.27 -0.23
CA PRO A 19 -6.18 18.41 -0.74
C PRO A 19 -5.66 16.97 -0.69
N ALA A 20 -6.21 16.17 0.22
CA ALA A 20 -5.95 14.75 0.27
C ALA A 20 -6.46 14.17 -1.06
N HIS A 21 -5.54 13.89 -1.98
CA HIS A 21 -5.87 13.33 -3.28
C HIS A 21 -6.16 11.84 -3.10
N SER A 22 -7.40 11.55 -2.69
CA SER A 22 -7.93 10.20 -2.66
C SER A 22 -8.46 9.79 -4.03
N ARG A 23 -8.32 8.51 -4.35
CA ARG A 23 -8.89 7.87 -5.54
C ARG A 23 -9.80 6.72 -5.14
N THR A 24 -10.83 6.49 -5.94
CA THR A 24 -11.81 5.44 -5.68
C THR A 24 -11.60 4.32 -6.69
N LEU A 25 -10.89 3.27 -6.27
CA LEU A 25 -10.56 2.14 -7.11
C LEU A 25 -11.76 1.19 -7.21
N GLN A 26 -12.11 0.81 -8.44
CA GLN A 26 -13.11 -0.23 -8.71
C GLN A 26 -12.40 -1.58 -8.85
N LEU A 27 -12.69 -2.49 -7.91
CA LEU A 27 -12.16 -3.84 -7.81
C LEU A 27 -13.32 -4.82 -8.02
N ASP A 28 -13.59 -5.17 -9.27
CA ASP A 28 -14.76 -5.98 -9.66
C ASP A 28 -16.09 -5.30 -9.23
N SER A 29 -16.82 -5.86 -8.27
CA SER A 29 -18.03 -5.28 -7.67
C SER A 29 -17.77 -4.45 -6.41
N CYS A 30 -16.51 -4.30 -6.01
CA CYS A 30 -16.07 -3.60 -4.81
C CYS A 30 -15.50 -2.22 -5.15
N SER A 31 -15.74 -1.23 -4.29
CA SER A 31 -15.22 0.14 -4.44
C SER A 31 -14.43 0.51 -3.20
N VAL A 32 -13.20 1.00 -3.37
CA VAL A 32 -12.28 1.26 -2.25
C VAL A 32 -11.59 2.61 -2.45
N THR A 33 -11.56 3.42 -1.39
CA THR A 33 -10.87 4.71 -1.41
C THR A 33 -9.41 4.54 -0.98
N VAL A 34 -8.49 5.05 -1.78
CA VAL A 34 -7.05 4.99 -1.55
C VAL A 34 -6.44 6.39 -1.64
N HIS A 35 -5.68 6.78 -0.62
CA HIS A 35 -4.94 8.05 -0.59
C HIS A 35 -3.55 7.88 -1.21
N LEU A 36 -3.50 7.68 -2.54
CA LEU A 36 -2.27 7.26 -3.23
C LEU A 36 -1.12 8.28 -3.09
N TYR A 37 -1.44 9.57 -3.08
CA TYR A 37 -0.45 10.63 -2.84
C TYR A 37 0.27 10.47 -1.50
N GLU A 38 -0.48 10.22 -0.42
CA GLU A 38 0.08 10.03 0.91
C GLU A 38 0.93 8.75 0.99
N LEU A 39 0.45 7.66 0.36
CA LEU A 39 1.22 6.41 0.28
C LEU A 39 2.57 6.62 -0.42
N ARG A 40 2.58 7.29 -1.58
CA ARG A 40 3.82 7.60 -2.31
C ARG A 40 4.73 8.52 -1.51
N ARG A 41 4.17 9.51 -0.79
CA ARG A 41 4.94 10.39 0.08
C ARG A 41 5.65 9.61 1.19
N TYR A 42 4.92 8.80 1.95
CA TYR A 42 5.50 8.00 3.02
C TYR A 42 6.54 6.99 2.52
N HIS A 43 6.30 6.39 1.35
CA HIS A 43 7.28 5.48 0.73
C HIS A 43 8.54 6.22 0.25
N SER A 44 8.39 7.40 -0.35
CA SER A 44 9.54 8.26 -0.69
C SER A 44 10.35 8.66 0.54
N ASP A 45 9.68 8.97 1.65
CA ASP A 45 10.32 9.40 2.90
C ASP A 45 11.11 8.26 3.59
N ILE A 46 10.78 6.99 3.32
CA ILE A 46 11.50 5.82 3.84
C ILE A 46 12.53 5.25 2.86
N ARG A 47 12.54 5.70 1.58
CA ARG A 47 13.36 5.13 0.49
C ARG A 47 14.85 5.02 0.80
N SER A 48 15.42 5.98 1.52
CA SER A 48 16.84 5.92 1.90
C SER A 48 17.16 4.74 2.83
N ALA A 49 16.23 4.37 3.72
CA ALA A 49 16.37 3.20 4.59
C ALA A 49 16.32 1.88 3.79
N LEU A 50 15.59 1.88 2.67
CA LEU A 50 15.41 0.72 1.80
C LEU A 50 16.62 0.45 0.90
N SER A 51 17.57 1.40 0.83
CA SER A 51 18.81 1.26 0.05
C SER A 51 19.77 0.21 0.62
N GLU A 52 19.48 -0.31 1.81
CA GLU A 52 20.21 -1.42 2.45
C GLU A 52 19.86 -2.80 1.86
N ASP A 53 18.88 -2.89 0.94
CA ASP A 53 18.59 -4.15 0.23
C ASP A 53 19.80 -4.58 -0.63
N SER A 54 20.42 -5.69 -0.24
CA SER A 54 21.54 -6.32 -0.94
C SER A 54 21.12 -7.51 -1.81
N ASN A 55 19.85 -7.93 -1.76
CA ASN A 55 19.35 -9.15 -2.39
C ASN A 55 18.79 -8.89 -3.79
N ILE A 56 19.67 -8.51 -4.73
CA ILE A 56 19.30 -8.18 -6.12
C ILE A 56 18.72 -9.39 -6.88
N GLY A 57 19.12 -10.62 -6.51
CA GLY A 57 18.72 -11.85 -7.21
C GLY A 57 17.34 -12.39 -6.88
N VAL A 58 16.67 -11.85 -5.85
CA VAL A 58 15.30 -12.19 -5.49
C VAL A 58 14.39 -11.05 -5.97
N LYS A 59 13.17 -11.36 -6.40
CA LYS A 59 12.14 -10.37 -6.70
C LYS A 59 10.85 -10.87 -6.09
N ILE A 60 10.39 -10.22 -5.02
CA ILE A 60 9.23 -10.69 -4.27
C ILE A 60 7.95 -10.35 -5.03
N LEU A 61 7.90 -9.16 -5.61
CA LEU A 61 6.79 -8.68 -6.42
C LEU A 61 7.21 -8.52 -7.87
N ASP A 62 6.81 -9.49 -8.68
CA ASP A 62 6.92 -9.33 -10.11
C ASP A 62 5.77 -8.47 -10.66
N LYS A 63 6.11 -7.52 -11.53
CA LYS A 63 5.14 -6.64 -12.18
C LYS A 63 4.15 -7.46 -12.99
N ALA A 64 4.62 -8.49 -13.70
CA ALA A 64 3.76 -9.38 -14.47
C ALA A 64 2.72 -10.08 -13.59
N LEU A 65 3.11 -10.51 -12.38
CA LEU A 65 2.23 -11.20 -11.42
C LEU A 65 1.06 -10.31 -11.00
N ILE A 66 1.31 -9.02 -10.74
CA ILE A 66 0.28 -8.10 -10.25
C ILE A 66 -0.55 -7.47 -11.38
N THR A 67 -0.03 -7.38 -12.61
CA THR A 67 -0.77 -6.83 -13.75
C THR A 67 -1.63 -7.87 -14.47
N ASP A 68 -1.27 -9.14 -14.39
CA ASP A 68 -1.97 -10.27 -15.03
C ASP A 68 -3.03 -10.87 -14.08
N VAL A 69 -3.85 -10.05 -13.43
CA VAL A 69 -4.93 -10.57 -12.57
C VAL A 69 -6.16 -10.80 -13.44
N GLN A 70 -6.74 -12.00 -13.34
CA GLN A 70 -7.93 -12.38 -14.10
C GLN A 70 -9.12 -11.45 -13.77
N GLU A 71 -9.95 -11.19 -14.77
CA GLU A 71 -11.19 -10.43 -14.58
C GLU A 71 -12.09 -11.10 -13.52
N GLY A 72 -12.66 -10.31 -12.61
CA GLY A 72 -13.45 -10.83 -11.49
C GLY A 72 -12.63 -11.24 -10.26
N GLN A 73 -11.30 -11.19 -10.33
CA GLN A 73 -10.40 -11.60 -9.25
C GLN A 73 -9.63 -10.43 -8.60
N MET A 74 -9.81 -9.18 -9.06
CA MET A 74 -9.07 -8.02 -8.56
C MET A 74 -9.34 -7.75 -7.07
N CYS A 75 -10.60 -7.88 -6.64
CA CYS A 75 -11.03 -7.74 -5.25
C CYS A 75 -10.29 -8.73 -4.35
N CYS A 76 -10.27 -10.00 -4.74
CA CYS A 76 -9.60 -11.06 -3.98
C CYS A 76 -8.08 -10.84 -3.96
N PHE A 77 -7.47 -10.58 -5.13
CA PHE A 77 -6.04 -10.35 -5.23
C PHE A 77 -5.59 -9.19 -4.35
N MET A 78 -6.29 -8.06 -4.41
CA MET A 78 -6.04 -6.90 -3.58
C MET A 78 -6.18 -7.25 -2.08
N GLN A 79 -7.23 -7.97 -1.68
CA GLN A 79 -7.43 -8.38 -0.29
C GLN A 79 -6.25 -9.20 0.24
N LEU A 80 -5.77 -10.16 -0.55
CA LEU A 80 -4.67 -11.05 -0.21
C LEU A 80 -3.33 -10.30 -0.19
N LEU A 81 -3.09 -9.40 -1.15
CA LEU A 81 -1.89 -8.57 -1.21
C LEU A 81 -1.79 -7.60 -0.03
N MET A 82 -2.91 -6.93 0.31
CA MET A 82 -2.97 -6.06 1.49
C MET A 82 -2.73 -6.84 2.77
N ARG A 83 -3.25 -8.07 2.88
CA ARG A 83 -2.96 -8.98 3.99
C ARG A 83 -1.47 -9.30 4.08
N PHE A 84 -0.84 -9.69 2.96
CA PHE A 84 0.59 -9.98 2.90
C PHE A 84 1.43 -8.81 3.41
N TYR A 85 1.15 -7.59 2.94
CA TYR A 85 1.87 -6.40 3.38
C TYR A 85 1.67 -6.10 4.87
N VAL A 86 0.43 -6.12 5.35
CA VAL A 86 0.13 -5.83 6.76
C VAL A 86 0.77 -6.85 7.70
N GLU A 87 0.63 -8.15 7.40
CA GLU A 87 1.01 -9.21 8.33
C GLU A 87 2.47 -9.62 8.22
N ARG A 88 3.06 -9.59 7.01
CA ARG A 88 4.42 -10.09 6.77
C ARG A 88 5.44 -9.00 6.52
N VAL A 89 5.05 -7.90 5.86
CA VAL A 89 6.00 -6.85 5.49
C VAL A 89 6.12 -5.83 6.61
N PHE A 90 5.05 -5.07 6.88
CA PHE A 90 5.07 -4.04 7.92
C PHE A 90 5.26 -4.63 9.32
N GLY A 91 4.69 -5.81 9.59
CA GLY A 91 4.85 -6.50 10.87
C GLY A 91 6.27 -7.00 11.14
N SER A 92 7.11 -7.12 10.11
CA SER A 92 8.50 -7.58 10.24
C SER A 92 9.55 -6.52 9.86
N PHE A 93 9.11 -5.37 9.34
CA PHE A 93 9.98 -4.24 9.08
C PHE A 93 10.35 -3.55 10.40
N GLY A 94 11.65 -3.50 10.70
CA GLY A 94 12.20 -2.78 11.82
C GLY A 94 13.30 -1.83 11.35
N SER A 95 13.26 -0.59 11.84
CA SER A 95 14.32 0.39 11.63
C SER A 95 14.86 0.89 12.97
N SER A 96 16.18 1.03 13.06
CA SER A 96 16.85 1.68 14.21
C SER A 96 16.55 3.18 14.29
N TRP A 97 16.14 3.78 13.18
CA TRP A 97 15.77 5.19 13.07
C TRP A 97 14.26 5.40 13.31
N PRO A 98 13.85 6.14 14.36
CA PRO A 98 12.44 6.31 14.73
C PRO A 98 11.58 7.00 13.67
N GLN A 99 12.17 7.80 12.78
CA GLN A 99 11.45 8.46 11.68
C GLN A 99 10.97 7.45 10.62
N TYR A 100 11.81 6.48 10.26
CA TYR A 100 11.44 5.45 9.28
C TYR A 100 10.41 4.48 9.84
N GLN A 101 10.50 4.16 11.14
CA GLN A 101 9.45 3.39 11.82
C GLN A 101 8.10 4.11 11.76
N ARG A 102 8.08 5.44 11.93
CA ARG A 102 6.85 6.25 11.83
C ARG A 102 6.24 6.21 10.43
N PHE A 103 7.06 6.34 9.38
CA PHE A 103 6.56 6.24 7.99
C PHE A 103 6.07 4.84 7.66
N SER A 104 6.78 3.80 8.11
CA SER A 104 6.32 2.41 7.98
C SER A 104 4.98 2.19 8.68
N SER A 105 4.79 2.72 9.89
CA SER A 105 3.51 2.65 10.60
C SER A 105 2.40 3.41 9.88
N ALA A 106 2.69 4.56 9.27
CA ALA A 106 1.73 5.32 8.48
C ALA A 106 1.27 4.52 7.24
N LEU A 107 2.21 3.90 6.51
CA LEU A 107 1.92 2.98 5.40
C LEU A 107 1.08 1.79 5.88
N ALA A 108 1.46 1.16 6.99
CA ALA A 108 0.74 0.02 7.56
C ALA A 108 -0.71 0.37 7.90
N ASN A 109 -0.94 1.52 8.54
CA ASN A 109 -2.28 1.99 8.87
C ASN A 109 -3.12 2.26 7.62
N ALA A 110 -2.54 2.89 6.59
CA ALA A 110 -3.23 3.10 5.33
C ALA A 110 -3.63 1.76 4.67
N PHE A 111 -2.73 0.78 4.65
CA PHE A 111 -3.01 -0.57 4.14
C PHE A 111 -4.06 -1.32 4.98
N VAL A 112 -4.05 -1.16 6.31
CA VAL A 112 -5.10 -1.70 7.20
C VAL A 112 -6.46 -1.10 6.87
N THR A 113 -6.54 0.20 6.60
CA THR A 113 -7.79 0.87 6.20
C THR A 113 -8.29 0.32 4.86
N ILE A 114 -7.45 0.27 3.84
CA ILE A 114 -7.79 -0.31 2.53
C ILE A 114 -8.28 -1.76 2.68
N ARG A 115 -7.57 -2.56 3.47
CA ARG A 115 -7.94 -3.96 3.76
C ARG A 115 -9.30 -4.06 4.46
N LYS A 116 -9.60 -3.14 5.37
CA LYS A 116 -10.88 -3.10 6.09
C LYS A 116 -12.03 -2.79 5.12
N ASP A 117 -11.82 -1.84 4.21
CA ASP A 117 -12.80 -1.48 3.19
C ASP A 117 -13.07 -2.66 2.25
N ILE A 118 -12.02 -3.34 1.76
CA ILE A 118 -12.17 -4.54 0.92
C ILE A 118 -12.85 -5.69 1.67
N ARG A 119 -12.57 -5.86 2.97
CA ARG A 119 -13.24 -6.90 3.80
C ARG A 119 -14.75 -6.70 3.91
N SER A 120 -15.26 -5.49 3.68
CA SER A 120 -16.70 -5.24 3.62
C SER A 120 -17.34 -5.72 2.31
N CYS A 121 -16.52 -6.01 1.30
CA CYS A 121 -16.94 -6.56 0.02
C CYS A 121 -17.00 -8.09 0.04
N HIS A 122 -17.88 -8.64 -0.80
CA HIS A 122 -17.92 -10.07 -1.07
C HIS A 122 -17.02 -10.39 -2.28
N CYS A 123 -15.72 -10.59 -2.05
CA CYS A 123 -14.79 -11.00 -3.10
C CYS A 123 -14.90 -12.51 -3.36
N LEU A 124 -15.02 -12.91 -4.64
CA LEU A 124 -14.84 -14.29 -5.05
C LEU A 124 -13.34 -14.56 -5.21
N CYS A 125 -12.86 -15.66 -4.65
CA CYS A 125 -11.44 -16.04 -4.70
C CYS A 125 -11.29 -17.40 -5.38
N GLU A 126 -10.70 -17.39 -6.57
CA GLU A 126 -10.34 -18.59 -7.30
C GLU A 126 -8.93 -19.08 -6.92
N GLU A 127 -8.67 -20.35 -7.18
CA GLU A 127 -7.41 -21.01 -6.82
C GLU A 127 -6.19 -20.33 -7.47
N ASP A 128 -6.32 -19.86 -8.71
CA ASP A 128 -5.22 -19.24 -9.44
C ASP A 128 -4.82 -17.88 -8.84
N THR A 129 -5.77 -17.13 -8.29
CA THR A 129 -5.51 -15.90 -7.53
C THR A 129 -4.73 -16.20 -6.25
N GLN A 130 -5.09 -17.29 -5.56
CA GLN A 130 -4.35 -17.75 -4.37
C GLN A 130 -2.93 -18.17 -4.74
N LYS A 131 -2.73 -18.92 -5.84
CA LYS A 131 -1.40 -19.32 -6.34
C LYS A 131 -0.49 -18.14 -6.66
N LYS A 132 -1.03 -17.04 -7.20
CA LYS A 132 -0.26 -15.80 -7.43
C LYS A 132 0.29 -15.26 -6.11
N ILE A 133 -0.54 -15.22 -5.06
CA ILE A 133 -0.09 -14.77 -3.74
C ILE A 133 0.83 -15.79 -3.07
N ASP A 134 0.63 -17.08 -3.27
CA ASP A 134 1.52 -18.12 -2.77
C ASP A 134 2.91 -18.00 -3.40
N SER A 135 3.00 -17.60 -4.68
CA SER A 135 4.26 -17.31 -5.36
C SER A 135 4.99 -16.12 -4.72
N VAL A 136 4.27 -15.04 -4.40
CA VAL A 136 4.83 -13.90 -3.63
C VAL A 136 5.35 -14.36 -2.27
N ASN A 137 4.58 -15.20 -1.56
CA ASN A 137 5.01 -15.76 -0.28
C ASN A 137 6.23 -16.68 -0.42
N ALA A 138 6.32 -17.44 -1.50
CA ALA A 138 7.44 -18.33 -1.79
C ALA A 138 8.74 -17.55 -2.03
N GLU A 139 8.68 -16.42 -2.75
CA GLU A 139 9.84 -15.53 -2.90
C GLU A 139 10.22 -14.86 -1.58
N PHE A 140 9.23 -14.43 -0.77
CA PHE A 140 9.48 -13.82 0.52
C PHE A 140 10.23 -14.74 1.49
N ILE A 141 9.89 -16.04 1.55
CA ILE A 141 10.54 -16.99 2.48
C ILE A 141 11.94 -17.45 2.05
N LYS A 142 12.41 -17.07 0.85
CA LYS A 142 13.80 -17.33 0.44
C LYS A 142 14.82 -16.49 1.21
N LEU A 143 14.37 -15.40 1.82
CA LEU A 143 15.19 -14.46 2.57
C LEU A 143 14.91 -14.56 4.07
N GLU A 144 15.85 -14.10 4.88
CA GLU A 144 15.61 -13.88 6.31
C GLU A 144 14.50 -12.84 6.48
N VAL A 145 13.65 -13.00 7.52
CA VAL A 145 12.38 -12.28 7.64
C VAL A 145 12.57 -10.75 7.61
N SER A 146 13.60 -10.21 8.28
CA SER A 146 13.86 -8.77 8.29
C SER A 146 14.34 -8.28 6.91
N GLN A 147 15.18 -9.06 6.23
CA GLN A 147 15.63 -8.77 4.86
C GLN A 147 14.50 -8.86 3.84
N ALA A 148 13.62 -9.85 3.98
CA ALA A 148 12.44 -10.02 3.14
C ALA A 148 11.47 -8.84 3.29
N ALA A 149 11.26 -8.37 4.52
CA ALA A 149 10.44 -7.19 4.79
C ALA A 149 11.06 -5.92 4.21
N LEU A 150 12.36 -5.69 4.42
CA LEU A 150 13.11 -4.58 3.83
C LEU A 150 12.97 -4.57 2.29
N LYS A 151 13.12 -5.74 1.68
CA LYS A 151 12.99 -5.91 0.24
C LYS A 151 11.57 -5.65 -0.28
N ALA A 152 10.56 -6.23 0.35
CA ALA A 152 9.16 -6.03 -0.04
C ALA A 152 8.70 -4.57 0.16
N MET A 153 9.27 -3.87 1.15
CA MET A 153 9.12 -2.41 1.30
C MET A 153 9.79 -1.66 0.15
N GLY A 154 10.99 -2.09 -0.27
CA GLY A 154 11.69 -1.57 -1.46
C GLY A 154 10.88 -1.70 -2.74
N GLU A 155 10.20 -2.83 -2.90
CA GLU A 155 9.40 -3.14 -4.10
C GLU A 155 7.97 -2.57 -4.05
N LEU A 156 7.59 -1.86 -2.97
CA LEU A 156 6.24 -1.32 -2.78
C LEU A 156 5.80 -0.36 -3.89
N ASP A 157 6.72 0.36 -4.54
CA ASP A 157 6.41 1.18 -5.72
C ASP A 157 5.70 0.37 -6.82
N THR A 158 6.01 -0.92 -6.96
CA THR A 158 5.35 -1.82 -7.92
C THR A 158 3.85 -1.94 -7.63
N VAL A 159 3.47 -2.02 -6.34
CA VAL A 159 2.07 -2.02 -5.91
C VAL A 159 1.45 -0.64 -6.12
N LEU A 160 2.13 0.43 -5.73
CA LEU A 160 1.59 1.79 -5.85
C LEU A 160 1.35 2.16 -7.32
N ASP A 161 2.25 1.79 -8.22
CA ASP A 161 2.10 1.98 -9.67
C ASP A 161 0.93 1.18 -10.24
N TRP A 162 0.71 -0.05 -9.74
CA TRP A 162 -0.45 -0.84 -10.11
C TRP A 162 -1.75 -0.19 -9.63
N LEU A 163 -1.81 0.29 -8.39
CA LEU A 163 -2.98 1.03 -7.87
C LEU A 163 -3.27 2.30 -8.68
N ASP A 164 -2.22 3.01 -9.12
CA ASP A 164 -2.34 4.19 -9.97
C ASP A 164 -2.93 3.88 -11.35
N ALA A 165 -2.58 2.69 -11.88
CA ALA A 165 -3.03 2.23 -13.20
C ALA A 165 -4.45 1.67 -13.20
N LEU A 166 -4.99 1.30 -12.03
CA LEU A 166 -6.40 0.94 -11.90
C LEU A 166 -7.25 2.18 -12.18
N LYS A 167 -8.07 2.12 -13.23
CA LYS A 167 -8.87 3.25 -13.67
C LYS A 167 -9.98 3.56 -12.67
N ASP A 168 -10.13 4.82 -12.30
CA ASP A 168 -11.39 5.36 -11.81
C ASP A 168 -12.41 5.23 -12.97
N LYS A 169 -13.48 4.44 -12.80
CA LYS A 169 -14.67 4.64 -13.62
C LYS A 169 -15.39 5.84 -13.01
N ASN A 170 -15.26 6.99 -13.68
CA ASN A 170 -15.97 8.25 -13.41
C ASN A 170 -17.40 8.04 -12.91
#